data_AF-A0A968PSM2-F1
#
_entry.id   AF-A0A968PSM2-F1
#
_cell.length_a   1.000
_cell.length_b   1.000
_cell.length_c   1.000
_cell.angle_alpha   90.00
_cell.angle_beta   90.00
_cell.angle_gamma   90.00
#
_symmetry.space_group_name_H-M   'P 1'
#
loop_
_entity.id
_entity.type
_entity.pdbx_description
1 polymer ?
#
loop_
_entity_poly.entity_id
_entity_poly.type
_entity_poly.pdbx_seq_one_letter_code
_entity_poly.pdbx_strand_id
1 'polypeptide(L)'
;MAGRTQKKTADSSPQQTLADFKVGVDNVIFSVDTAQNRLLVLLVMRHEEPFLGYWSLPGTLVRWGESLEDAAYRVLSEKIRVKNLYLEQLYTFGGPDRDPREAESSYGERYLSVSYFALVRFVEAELIADGVSGIAWYPMEQIPELAFDHNQVLEYGYRRLRNKLEYSPVAFDVLPEVFTLGDLYQLYTTVLGENFADYSNFRSRLLKLGFLCDTGVKISRGAGRPASLYRFDAEAFAPLKDKPLVFI
;
A
#
# COMPACT_ATOMS: atom_id res chain seq x y z
N MET A 1 60.64 -7.07 -48.47
CA MET A 1 59.22 -6.75 -48.74
C MET A 1 58.40 -7.03 -47.49
N ALA A 2 57.61 -6.03 -47.09
CA ALA A 2 56.43 -6.04 -46.21
C ALA A 2 56.42 -6.94 -44.95
N GLY A 3 56.84 -6.39 -43.81
CA GLY A 3 56.27 -6.74 -42.51
C GLY A 3 54.93 -6.02 -42.34
N ARG A 4 53.82 -6.78 -42.35
CA ARG A 4 52.48 -6.23 -42.09
C ARG A 4 52.31 -6.07 -40.57
N THR A 5 52.49 -4.85 -40.09
CA THR A 5 52.16 -4.44 -38.73
C THR A 5 50.63 -4.51 -38.55
N GLN A 6 50.12 -5.48 -37.79
CA GLN A 6 48.74 -5.44 -37.31
C GLN A 6 48.63 -4.32 -36.29
N LYS A 7 47.99 -3.22 -36.69
CA LYS A 7 47.60 -2.12 -35.82
C LYS A 7 46.47 -2.66 -34.93
N LYS A 8 46.78 -2.95 -33.66
CA LYS A 8 45.78 -3.19 -32.60
C LYS A 8 44.93 -1.92 -32.50
N THR A 9 43.74 -1.94 -33.08
CA THR A 9 42.72 -0.93 -32.81
C THR A 9 42.26 -1.15 -31.37
N ALA A 10 42.67 -0.25 -30.48
CA ALA A 10 42.12 -0.18 -29.14
C ALA A 10 40.63 0.11 -29.29
N ASP A 11 39.81 -0.83 -28.83
CA ASP A 11 38.36 -0.69 -28.74
C ASP A 11 38.07 0.29 -27.60
N SER A 12 37.99 1.59 -27.93
CA SER A 12 37.65 2.65 -26.98
C SER A 12 36.14 2.90 -27.03
N SER A 13 35.35 1.93 -26.57
CA SER A 13 33.97 2.21 -26.20
C SER A 13 34.00 3.14 -24.98
N PRO A 14 33.30 4.29 -24.97
CA PRO A 14 33.25 5.14 -23.79
C PRO A 14 32.66 4.31 -22.64
N GLN A 15 33.41 4.22 -21.55
CA GLN A 15 33.01 3.49 -20.36
C GLN A 15 31.77 4.20 -19.80
N GLN A 16 30.60 3.58 -19.93
CA GLN A 16 29.36 4.16 -19.42
C GLN A 16 29.47 4.32 -17.91
N THR A 17 29.37 5.55 -17.42
CA THR A 17 29.32 5.87 -16.00
C THR A 17 28.04 5.27 -15.41
N LEU A 18 28.16 4.54 -14.30
CA LEU A 18 27.02 4.03 -13.56
C LEU A 18 26.36 5.17 -12.77
N ALA A 19 25.04 5.12 -12.61
CA ALA A 19 24.32 6.10 -11.82
C ALA A 19 24.38 5.77 -10.32
N ASP A 20 24.65 6.78 -9.50
CA ASP A 20 24.41 6.75 -8.06
C ASP A 20 22.95 7.10 -7.75
N PHE A 21 22.35 6.36 -6.82
CA PHE A 21 20.95 6.54 -6.44
C PHE A 21 20.80 7.06 -5.01
N LYS A 22 19.94 8.06 -4.83
CA LYS A 22 19.25 8.26 -3.55
C LYS A 22 18.08 7.30 -3.47
N VAL A 23 17.95 6.65 -2.32
CA VAL A 23 16.88 5.69 -2.07
C VAL A 23 15.82 6.35 -1.19
N GLY A 24 14.64 6.51 -1.77
CA GLY A 24 13.42 6.90 -1.08
C GLY A 24 12.54 5.70 -0.76
N VAL A 25 11.61 5.93 0.14
CA VAL A 25 10.48 5.04 0.46
C VAL A 25 9.21 5.87 0.40
N ASP A 26 8.24 5.43 -0.39
CA ASP A 26 6.90 6.04 -0.49
C ASP A 26 5.82 5.05 -0.05
N ASN A 27 4.95 5.47 0.88
CA ASN A 27 3.88 4.63 1.40
C ASN A 27 2.54 4.96 0.73
N VAL A 28 1.92 3.97 0.09
CA VAL A 28 0.51 4.02 -0.32
C VAL A 28 -0.35 3.51 0.83
N ILE A 29 -0.83 4.42 1.68
CA ILE A 29 -1.61 4.04 2.86
C ILE A 29 -3.10 4.10 2.53
N PHE A 30 -3.73 2.94 2.35
CA PHE A 30 -5.16 2.80 2.17
C PHE A 30 -5.88 2.71 3.50
N SER A 31 -7.06 3.32 3.57
CA SER A 31 -7.97 3.21 4.71
C SER A 31 -9.37 2.86 4.25
N VAL A 32 -9.98 1.87 4.90
CA VAL A 32 -11.37 1.46 4.60
C VAL A 32 -12.32 2.09 5.61
N ASP A 33 -13.22 2.95 5.12
CA ASP A 33 -14.34 3.49 5.88
C ASP A 33 -15.61 2.73 5.53
N THR A 34 -15.86 1.64 6.26
CA THR A 34 -17.05 0.81 6.09
C THR A 34 -18.35 1.52 6.51
N ALA A 35 -18.28 2.59 7.31
CA ALA A 35 -19.47 3.32 7.75
C ALA A 35 -20.04 4.20 6.64
N GLN A 36 -19.17 4.77 5.79
CA GLN A 36 -19.56 5.57 4.64
C GLN A 36 -19.35 4.88 3.29
N ASN A 37 -18.89 3.62 3.30
CA ASN A 37 -18.55 2.85 2.10
C ASN A 37 -17.52 3.56 1.20
N ARG A 38 -16.40 4.01 1.79
CA ARG A 38 -15.34 4.75 1.08
C ARG A 38 -13.99 4.06 1.23
N LEU A 39 -13.27 3.94 0.12
CA LEU A 39 -11.85 3.66 0.12
C LEU A 39 -11.08 4.98 0.08
N LEU A 40 -10.23 5.20 1.08
CA LEU A 40 -9.46 6.42 1.25
C LEU A 40 -7.97 6.12 1.09
N VAL A 41 -7.20 7.14 0.71
CA VAL A 41 -5.73 7.11 0.75
C VAL A 41 -5.20 8.32 1.52
N LEU A 42 -4.14 8.11 2.30
CA LEU A 42 -3.48 9.18 3.03
C LEU A 42 -2.56 9.97 2.08
N LEU A 43 -2.77 11.27 2.01
CA LEU A 43 -1.90 12.18 1.26
C LEU A 43 -1.29 13.21 2.20
N VAL A 44 -0.11 13.69 1.82
CA VAL A 44 0.60 14.78 2.48
C VAL A 44 0.93 15.91 1.50
N MET A 45 0.74 17.15 1.94
CA MET A 45 1.04 18.34 1.17
C MET A 45 2.55 18.62 1.24
N ARG A 46 3.15 18.87 0.09
CA ARG A 46 4.57 19.24 0.01
C ARG A 46 4.77 20.70 0.39
N HIS A 47 5.76 20.93 1.25
CA HIS A 47 6.15 22.28 1.71
C HIS A 47 7.50 22.72 1.15
N GLU A 48 8.07 21.97 0.20
CA GLU A 48 9.37 22.22 -0.41
C GLU A 48 9.33 21.91 -1.91
N GLU A 49 10.16 22.62 -2.67
CA GLU A 49 10.41 22.28 -4.08
C GLU A 49 11.22 20.97 -4.21
N PRO A 50 11.04 20.22 -5.31
CA PRO A 50 10.07 20.43 -6.38
C PRO A 50 8.62 20.13 -5.94
N PHE A 51 7.64 20.64 -6.68
CA PHE A 51 6.20 20.43 -6.44
C PHE A 51 5.70 21.04 -5.13
N LEU A 52 6.18 22.24 -4.77
CA LEU A 52 5.65 22.98 -3.64
C LEU A 52 4.12 23.16 -3.75
N GLY A 53 3.38 22.79 -2.70
CA GLY A 53 1.91 22.90 -2.64
C GLY A 53 1.14 21.73 -3.29
N TYR A 54 1.83 20.79 -3.94
CA TYR A 54 1.18 19.57 -4.45
C TYR A 54 0.96 18.56 -3.33
N TRP A 55 -0.08 17.74 -3.47
CA TRP A 55 -0.27 16.55 -2.64
C TRP A 55 0.65 15.43 -3.11
N SER A 56 1.04 14.55 -2.20
CA SER A 56 1.97 13.44 -2.46
C SER A 56 1.68 12.27 -1.52
N LEU A 57 2.18 11.09 -1.87
CA LEU A 57 2.24 9.97 -0.95
C LEU A 57 3.20 10.31 0.20
N PRO A 58 2.93 9.85 1.44
CA PRO A 58 3.88 9.94 2.54
C PRO A 58 5.18 9.24 2.19
N GLY A 59 6.25 10.01 2.03
CA GLY A 59 7.56 9.49 1.62
C GLY A 59 8.73 10.09 2.40
N THR A 60 9.86 9.40 2.35
CA THR A 60 11.11 9.82 3.00
C THR A 60 12.32 9.28 2.26
N LEU A 61 13.50 9.86 2.50
CA LEU A 61 14.77 9.22 2.14
C LEU A 61 15.20 8.27 3.27
N VAL A 62 15.79 7.14 2.89
CA VAL A 62 16.29 6.14 3.84
C VAL A 62 17.48 6.71 4.61
N ARG A 63 17.48 6.59 5.94
CA ARG A 63 18.56 7.08 6.79
C ARG A 63 19.72 6.09 6.83
N TRP A 64 20.90 6.58 7.18
CA TRP A 64 22.06 5.72 7.39
C TRP A 64 21.81 4.76 8.57
N GLY A 65 22.02 3.46 8.37
CA GLY A 65 21.76 2.42 9.37
C GLY A 65 20.28 2.02 9.53
N GLU A 66 19.38 2.53 8.68
CA GLU A 66 17.96 2.18 8.68
C GLU A 66 17.64 1.22 7.53
N SER A 67 16.77 0.23 7.76
CA SER A 67 16.26 -0.62 6.67
C SER A 67 15.14 0.08 5.87
N LEU A 68 14.82 -0.43 4.68
CA LEU A 68 13.70 0.09 3.88
C LEU A 68 12.36 -0.07 4.61
N GLU A 69 12.19 -1.18 5.32
CA GLU A 69 10.99 -1.48 6.09
C GLU A 69 10.89 -0.57 7.32
N ASP A 70 12.00 -0.33 8.04
CA ASP A 70 12.01 0.60 9.17
C ASP A 70 11.69 2.03 8.72
N ALA A 71 12.20 2.46 7.56
CA ALA A 71 11.86 3.74 6.97
C ALA A 71 10.37 3.84 6.62
N ALA A 72 9.78 2.78 6.07
CA ALA A 72 8.34 2.70 5.77
C ALA A 72 7.50 2.82 7.04
N TYR A 73 7.82 2.04 8.08
CA TYR A 73 7.15 2.09 9.38
C TYR A 73 7.31 3.44 10.06
N ARG A 74 8.51 4.03 10.03
CA ARG A 74 8.76 5.35 10.61
C ARG A 74 7.84 6.39 9.99
N VAL A 75 7.81 6.49 8.65
CA VAL A 75 6.92 7.44 7.96
C VAL A 75 5.47 7.19 8.33
N LEU A 76 5.01 5.94 8.34
CA LEU A 76 3.64 5.60 8.72
C LEU A 76 3.34 6.07 10.17
N SER A 77 4.23 5.77 11.11
CA SER A 77 4.08 6.11 12.54
C SER A 77 4.16 7.60 12.84
N GLU A 78 4.85 8.38 11.99
CA GLU A 78 4.89 9.84 12.05
C GLU A 78 3.57 10.47 11.58
N LYS A 79 2.76 9.75 10.78
CA LYS A 79 1.53 10.29 10.15
C LYS A 79 0.25 9.79 10.79
N ILE A 80 0.21 8.54 11.25
CA ILE A 80 -0.99 7.93 11.83
C ILE A 80 -0.69 7.16 13.11
N ARG A 81 -1.59 7.25 14.08
CA ARG A 81 -1.67 6.31 15.22
C ARG A 81 -2.69 5.26 14.87
N VAL A 82 -2.24 4.01 14.82
CA VAL A 82 -3.08 2.84 14.52
C VAL A 82 -2.53 1.64 15.26
N LYS A 83 -3.41 0.73 15.70
CA LYS A 83 -3.01 -0.52 16.37
C LYS A 83 -2.80 -1.66 15.38
N ASN A 84 -3.76 -1.84 14.49
CA ASN A 84 -3.79 -2.92 13.52
C ASN A 84 -3.60 -2.34 12.12
N LEU A 85 -2.55 -2.78 11.45
CA LEU A 85 -2.27 -2.40 10.08
C LEU A 85 -1.66 -3.59 9.35
N TYR A 86 -1.91 -3.64 8.04
CA TYR A 86 -1.12 -4.45 7.13
C TYR A 86 -0.11 -3.54 6.44
N LEU A 87 1.15 -3.98 6.29
CA LEU A 87 2.19 -3.30 5.51
C LEU A 87 2.93 -4.33 4.67
N GLU A 88 3.12 -4.04 3.38
CA GLU A 88 3.87 -4.89 2.47
C GLU A 88 4.65 -4.05 1.45
N GLN A 89 5.84 -4.50 1.08
CA GLN A 89 6.58 -3.91 -0.03
C GLN A 89 5.80 -4.09 -1.34
N LEU A 90 5.59 -2.99 -2.06
CA LEU A 90 4.75 -2.94 -3.24
C LEU A 90 5.56 -3.21 -4.52
N TYR A 91 6.45 -2.28 -4.85
CA TYR A 91 7.31 -2.29 -6.04
C TYR A 91 8.46 -1.28 -5.89
N THR A 92 9.41 -1.28 -6.83
CA THR A 92 10.50 -0.30 -6.87
C THR A 92 10.38 0.56 -8.14
N PHE A 93 10.26 1.87 -7.96
CA PHE A 93 10.14 2.87 -9.02
C PHE A 93 11.46 3.60 -9.19
N GLY A 94 12.15 3.35 -10.30
CA GLY A 94 13.46 3.95 -10.61
C GLY A 94 13.60 4.37 -12.07
N GLY A 95 12.47 4.67 -12.73
CA GLY A 95 12.47 5.18 -14.10
C GLY A 95 13.24 6.50 -14.20
N PRO A 96 13.87 6.80 -15.36
CA PRO A 96 14.46 8.12 -15.58
C PRO A 96 13.38 9.20 -15.54
N ASP A 97 13.76 10.41 -15.15
CA ASP A 97 12.92 11.62 -15.15
C ASP A 97 11.73 11.57 -14.17
N ARG A 98 11.66 10.54 -13.31
CA ARG A 98 10.61 10.44 -12.29
C ARG A 98 10.69 11.55 -11.25
N ASP A 99 11.90 12.04 -11.03
CA ASP A 99 12.19 13.15 -10.14
C ASP A 99 12.92 14.25 -10.93
N PRO A 100 12.40 15.49 -10.98
CA PRO A 100 13.05 16.58 -11.71
C PRO A 100 14.44 16.93 -11.16
N ARG A 101 14.78 16.47 -9.94
CA ARG A 101 16.11 16.61 -9.35
C ARG A 101 17.18 15.76 -10.03
N GLU A 102 16.78 14.80 -10.87
CA GLU A 102 17.70 13.97 -11.67
C GLU A 102 18.41 14.75 -12.77
N ALA A 103 17.86 15.87 -13.22
CA ALA A 103 18.46 16.69 -14.26
C ALA A 103 19.84 17.22 -13.81
N GLU A 104 20.80 17.26 -14.74
CA GLU A 104 22.15 17.84 -14.50
C GLU A 104 22.10 19.29 -14.04
N SER A 105 21.05 20.04 -14.46
CA SER A 105 20.81 21.41 -14.04
C SER A 105 20.32 21.54 -12.59
N SER A 106 20.06 20.43 -11.90
CA SER A 106 19.60 20.37 -10.52
C SER A 106 20.64 19.70 -9.64
N TYR A 107 20.39 18.48 -9.15
CA TYR A 107 21.32 17.74 -8.29
C TYR A 107 22.14 16.71 -9.07
N GLY A 108 21.71 16.32 -10.27
CA GLY A 108 22.37 15.30 -11.09
C GLY A 108 22.41 13.91 -10.43
N GLU A 109 21.55 13.66 -9.46
CA GLU A 109 21.46 12.40 -8.71
C GLU A 109 20.19 11.65 -9.12
N ARG A 110 20.29 10.34 -9.36
CA ARG A 110 19.11 9.51 -9.66
C ARG A 110 18.34 9.20 -8.38
N TYR A 111 17.01 9.09 -8.50
CA TYR A 111 16.16 8.76 -7.37
C TYR A 111 15.46 7.43 -7.62
N LEU A 112 15.55 6.52 -6.65
CA LEU A 112 14.84 5.26 -6.64
C LEU A 112 13.91 5.26 -5.45
N SER A 113 12.63 4.99 -5.66
CA SER A 113 11.65 4.81 -4.59
C SER A 113 11.32 3.33 -4.44
N VAL A 114 11.53 2.79 -3.24
CA VAL A 114 10.97 1.50 -2.84
C VAL A 114 9.63 1.78 -2.18
N SER A 115 8.55 1.50 -2.90
CA SER A 115 7.22 1.78 -2.37
C SER A 115 6.68 0.62 -1.55
N TYR A 116 5.89 0.98 -0.55
CA TYR A 116 5.12 0.06 0.28
C TYR A 116 3.65 0.42 0.15
N PHE A 117 2.77 -0.53 0.42
CA PHE A 117 1.37 -0.20 0.66
C PHE A 117 0.94 -0.69 2.03
N ALA A 118 0.09 0.10 2.67
CA ALA A 118 -0.53 -0.25 3.93
C ALA A 118 -2.05 -0.31 3.77
N LEU A 119 -2.69 -1.14 4.59
CA LEU A 119 -4.14 -1.14 4.76
C LEU A 119 -4.43 -0.89 6.24
N VAL A 120 -5.34 0.02 6.53
CA VAL A 120 -5.83 0.32 7.88
C VAL A 120 -7.35 0.46 7.89
N ARG A 121 -7.95 0.41 9.08
CA ARG A 121 -9.35 0.77 9.27
C ARG A 121 -9.47 2.25 9.60
N PHE A 122 -10.35 2.95 8.90
CA PHE A 122 -10.54 4.39 9.07
C PHE A 122 -10.83 4.80 10.51
N VAL A 123 -11.73 4.06 11.17
CA VAL A 123 -12.16 4.35 12.54
C VAL A 123 -11.04 4.15 13.59
N GLU A 124 -9.95 3.46 13.24
CA GLU A 124 -8.82 3.18 14.13
C GLU A 124 -7.55 3.94 13.75
N ALA A 125 -7.56 4.65 12.62
CA ALA A 125 -6.41 5.37 12.08
C ALA A 125 -6.53 6.87 12.36
N GLU A 126 -6.01 7.29 13.52
CA GLU A 126 -5.98 8.69 13.92
C GLU A 126 -4.83 9.42 13.25
N LEU A 127 -5.12 10.54 12.57
CA LEU A 127 -4.07 11.39 12.00
C LEU A 127 -3.28 12.07 13.12
N ILE A 128 -1.95 12.00 13.04
CA ILE A 128 -1.06 12.79 13.87
C ILE A 128 -0.87 14.13 13.16
N ALA A 129 -1.64 15.12 13.59
CA ALA A 129 -1.54 16.49 13.06
C ALA A 129 -0.59 17.32 13.94
N ASP A 130 0.60 17.63 13.42
CA ASP A 130 1.60 18.44 14.14
C ASP A 130 1.35 19.95 14.03
N GLY A 131 0.08 20.37 13.86
CA GLY A 131 -0.32 21.78 13.85
C GLY A 131 -0.14 22.52 12.52
N VAL A 132 0.35 21.88 11.46
CA VAL A 132 0.37 22.43 10.10
C VAL A 132 -0.56 21.59 9.22
N SER A 133 -1.63 22.22 8.71
CA SER A 133 -2.55 21.60 7.76
C SER A 133 -1.79 21.12 6.52
N GLY A 134 -1.66 19.81 6.37
CA GLY A 134 -0.90 19.20 5.26
C GLY A 134 -0.96 17.68 5.23
N ILE A 135 -1.94 17.06 5.91
CA ILE A 135 -2.18 15.62 5.91
C ILE A 135 -3.68 15.38 5.89
N ALA A 136 -4.16 14.52 4.99
CA ALA A 136 -5.58 14.26 4.87
C ALA A 136 -5.86 12.90 4.22
N TRP A 137 -7.00 12.32 4.59
CA TRP A 137 -7.60 11.19 3.89
C TRP A 137 -8.38 11.69 2.67
N TYR A 138 -8.04 11.17 1.49
CA TYR A 138 -8.76 11.47 0.25
C TYR A 138 -9.51 10.23 -0.25
N PRO A 139 -10.78 10.36 -0.67
CA PRO A 139 -11.46 9.32 -1.44
C PRO A 139 -10.72 9.00 -2.73
N MET A 140 -10.65 7.72 -3.09
CA MET A 140 -10.00 7.25 -4.33
C MET A 140 -10.57 7.92 -5.59
N GLU A 141 -11.83 8.32 -5.56
CA GLU A 141 -12.52 8.99 -6.68
C GLU A 141 -12.24 10.50 -6.76
N GLN A 142 -11.56 11.07 -5.76
CA GLN A 142 -11.34 12.52 -5.61
C GLN A 142 -9.85 12.86 -5.46
N ILE A 143 -8.97 11.99 -5.95
CA ILE A 143 -7.52 12.19 -5.87
C ILE A 143 -7.09 13.32 -6.81
N PRO A 144 -6.38 14.36 -6.30
CA PRO A 144 -5.83 15.40 -7.14
C PRO A 144 -4.63 14.88 -7.95
N GLU A 145 -4.09 15.74 -8.82
CA GLU A 145 -2.76 15.50 -9.38
C GLU A 145 -1.72 15.48 -8.24
N LEU A 146 -0.92 14.41 -8.20
CA LEU A 146 0.09 14.21 -7.18
C LEU A 146 1.47 14.60 -7.70
N ALA A 147 2.36 15.00 -6.79
CA ALA A 147 3.75 15.27 -7.12
C ALA A 147 4.45 14.04 -7.70
N PHE A 148 5.46 14.27 -8.56
CA PHE A 148 6.29 13.23 -9.17
C PHE A 148 5.46 12.20 -9.97
N ASP A 149 5.81 10.92 -9.86
CA ASP A 149 5.11 9.79 -10.45
C ASP A 149 4.07 9.15 -9.48
N HIS A 150 3.68 9.85 -8.41
CA HIS A 150 2.87 9.26 -7.33
C HIS A 150 1.48 8.80 -7.76
N ASN A 151 0.86 9.39 -8.80
CA ASN A 151 -0.38 8.85 -9.36
C ASN A 151 -0.17 7.43 -9.92
N GLN A 152 0.99 7.15 -10.52
CA GLN A 152 1.32 5.80 -11.03
C GLN A 152 1.57 4.82 -9.89
N VAL A 153 2.27 5.26 -8.84
CA VAL A 153 2.52 4.46 -7.63
C VAL A 153 1.20 4.11 -6.95
N LEU A 154 0.29 5.08 -6.80
CA LEU A 154 -1.03 4.88 -6.22
C LEU A 154 -1.88 3.89 -7.04
N GLU A 155 -1.95 4.05 -8.36
CA GLU A 155 -2.71 3.14 -9.22
C GLU A 155 -2.18 1.70 -9.13
N TYR A 156 -0.85 1.54 -9.12
CA TYR A 156 -0.23 0.23 -8.93
C TYR A 156 -0.57 -0.36 -7.55
N GLY A 157 -0.52 0.46 -6.49
CA GLY A 157 -0.91 0.09 -5.13
C GLY A 157 -2.37 -0.34 -5.04
N TYR A 158 -3.27 0.38 -5.69
CA TYR A 158 -4.71 0.08 -5.66
C TYR A 158 -5.01 -1.25 -6.35
N ARG A 159 -4.40 -1.49 -7.52
CA ARG A 159 -4.49 -2.79 -8.21
C ARG A 159 -3.94 -3.93 -7.34
N ARG A 160 -2.82 -3.69 -6.64
CA ARG A 160 -2.24 -4.69 -5.72
C ARG A 160 -3.19 -5.00 -4.56
N LEU A 161 -3.77 -3.98 -3.93
CA LEU A 161 -4.73 -4.15 -2.83
C LEU A 161 -5.93 -4.98 -3.28
N ARG A 162 -6.56 -4.61 -4.41
CA ARG A 162 -7.71 -5.35 -4.95
C ARG A 162 -7.37 -6.82 -5.16
N ASN A 163 -6.28 -7.08 -5.88
CA ASN A 163 -5.83 -8.45 -6.14
C ASN A 163 -5.57 -9.21 -4.84
N LYS A 164 -4.87 -8.61 -3.86
CA LYS A 164 -4.57 -9.24 -2.58
C LYS A 164 -5.82 -9.65 -1.82
N LEU A 165 -6.87 -8.84 -1.81
CA LEU A 165 -8.14 -9.22 -1.17
C LEU A 165 -8.77 -10.46 -1.81
N GLU A 166 -8.51 -10.74 -3.10
CA GLU A 166 -9.07 -11.91 -3.77
C GLU A 166 -8.44 -13.23 -3.33
N TYR A 167 -7.20 -13.24 -2.81
CA TYR A 167 -6.44 -14.47 -2.50
C TYR A 167 -5.65 -14.50 -1.19
N SER A 168 -5.55 -13.39 -0.46
CA SER A 168 -4.72 -13.24 0.74
C SER A 168 -5.56 -12.79 1.95
N PRO A 169 -5.21 -13.16 3.19
CA PRO A 169 -6.00 -12.84 4.38
C PRO A 169 -5.81 -11.40 4.87
N VAL A 170 -5.40 -10.47 4.01
CA VAL A 170 -5.01 -9.09 4.36
C VAL A 170 -6.10 -8.35 5.15
N ALA A 171 -7.38 -8.65 4.90
CA ALA A 171 -8.47 -8.07 5.66
C ALA A 171 -8.45 -8.44 7.15
N PHE A 172 -7.94 -9.63 7.51
CA PHE A 172 -7.89 -10.10 8.90
C PHE A 172 -6.78 -9.41 9.70
N ASP A 173 -5.74 -8.90 9.05
CA ASP A 173 -4.66 -8.14 9.70
C ASP A 173 -5.13 -6.76 10.18
N VAL A 174 -6.21 -6.23 9.58
CA VAL A 174 -6.75 -4.90 9.90
C VAL A 174 -8.07 -4.95 10.67
N LEU A 175 -8.76 -6.09 10.66
CA LEU A 175 -10.00 -6.25 11.41
C LEU A 175 -9.76 -6.29 12.93
N PRO A 176 -10.77 -5.97 13.75
CA PRO A 176 -10.71 -6.25 15.18
C PRO A 176 -10.51 -7.74 15.45
N GLU A 177 -10.06 -8.05 16.66
CA GLU A 177 -9.90 -9.41 17.16
C GLU A 177 -11.18 -10.27 17.00
N VAL A 178 -12.36 -9.63 17.10
CA VAL A 178 -13.66 -10.26 16.84
C VAL A 178 -14.50 -9.41 15.88
N PHE A 179 -15.10 -10.06 14.88
CA PHE A 179 -15.85 -9.37 13.82
C PHE A 179 -17.05 -10.21 13.37
N THR A 180 -18.04 -9.57 12.75
CA THR A 180 -19.12 -10.29 12.06
C THR A 180 -18.75 -10.56 10.61
N LEU A 181 -19.37 -11.58 9.99
CA LEU A 181 -19.21 -11.79 8.54
C LEU A 181 -19.75 -10.61 7.71
N GLY A 182 -20.70 -9.85 8.25
CA GLY A 182 -21.17 -8.62 7.64
C GLY A 182 -20.11 -7.51 7.64
N ASP A 183 -19.34 -7.37 8.72
CA ASP A 183 -18.23 -6.41 8.79
C ASP A 183 -17.16 -6.73 7.74
N LEU A 184 -16.78 -8.00 7.64
CA LEU A 184 -15.82 -8.47 6.67
C LEU A 184 -16.34 -8.31 5.24
N TYR A 185 -17.60 -8.69 4.97
CA TYR A 185 -18.23 -8.48 3.67
C TYR A 185 -18.23 -7.00 3.28
N GLN A 186 -18.60 -6.11 4.21
CA GLN A 186 -18.61 -4.67 3.95
C GLN A 186 -17.21 -4.15 3.60
N LEU A 187 -16.16 -4.61 4.30
CA LEU A 187 -14.78 -4.26 3.96
C LEU A 187 -14.43 -4.67 2.52
N TYR A 188 -14.77 -5.90 2.11
CA TYR A 188 -14.54 -6.37 0.75
C TYR A 188 -15.35 -5.57 -0.27
N THR A 189 -16.64 -5.34 -0.02
CA THR A 189 -17.50 -4.53 -0.89
C THR A 189 -16.95 -3.12 -1.08
N THR A 190 -16.48 -2.47 -0.01
CA THR A 190 -15.93 -1.11 -0.07
C THR A 190 -14.68 -1.02 -0.95
N VAL A 191 -13.88 -2.09 -1.04
CA VAL A 191 -12.63 -2.08 -1.85
C VAL A 191 -12.85 -2.63 -3.26
N LEU A 192 -13.62 -3.70 -3.41
CA LEU A 192 -13.80 -4.41 -4.68
C LEU A 192 -15.01 -3.92 -5.49
N GLY A 193 -15.96 -3.26 -4.83
CA GLY A 193 -17.23 -2.79 -5.36
C GLY A 193 -18.38 -3.78 -5.13
N GLU A 194 -19.62 -3.29 -5.18
CA GLU A 194 -20.86 -4.04 -4.89
C GLU A 194 -21.06 -5.31 -5.75
N ASN A 195 -20.43 -5.37 -6.92
CA ASN A 195 -20.61 -6.48 -7.87
C ASN A 195 -19.63 -7.64 -7.64
N PHE A 196 -18.78 -7.60 -6.61
CA PHE A 196 -17.76 -8.63 -6.43
C PHE A 196 -18.36 -10.01 -6.07
N ALA A 197 -19.35 -10.06 -5.17
CA ALA A 197 -20.08 -11.26 -4.77
C ALA A 197 -21.35 -10.91 -4.01
N ASP A 198 -22.35 -11.79 -4.01
CA ASP A 198 -23.47 -11.70 -3.06
C ASP A 198 -23.07 -12.20 -1.68
N TYR A 199 -23.69 -11.63 -0.64
CA TYR A 199 -23.40 -11.97 0.75
C TYR A 199 -23.59 -13.46 1.07
N SER A 200 -24.58 -14.13 0.47
CA SER A 200 -24.87 -15.54 0.80
C SER A 200 -23.78 -16.47 0.28
N ASN A 201 -23.32 -16.26 -0.95
CA ASN A 201 -22.20 -17.01 -1.51
C ASN A 201 -20.89 -16.68 -0.80
N PHE A 202 -20.61 -15.41 -0.53
CA PHE A 202 -19.44 -14.99 0.25
C PHE A 202 -19.39 -15.72 1.60
N ARG A 203 -20.48 -15.65 2.36
CA ARG A 203 -20.61 -16.34 3.65
C ARG A 203 -20.42 -17.86 3.53
N SER A 204 -21.07 -18.50 2.56
CA SER A 204 -21.00 -19.95 2.37
C SER A 204 -19.58 -20.42 2.04
N ARG A 205 -18.89 -19.73 1.13
CA ARG A 205 -17.50 -20.04 0.75
C ARG A 205 -16.56 -19.84 1.92
N LEU A 206 -16.65 -18.70 2.60
CA LEU A 206 -15.74 -18.35 3.68
C LEU A 206 -15.83 -19.34 4.85
N LEU A 207 -17.04 -19.74 5.24
CA LEU A 207 -17.25 -20.73 6.30
C LEU A 207 -16.73 -22.13 5.90
N LYS A 208 -16.82 -22.50 4.62
CA LYS A 208 -16.28 -23.78 4.12
C LYS A 208 -14.76 -23.86 4.17
N LEU A 209 -14.06 -22.73 4.14
CA LEU A 209 -12.60 -22.70 4.23
C LEU A 209 -12.08 -23.07 5.62
N GLY A 210 -12.94 -23.01 6.65
CA GLY A 210 -12.66 -23.59 7.96
C GLY A 210 -11.64 -22.85 8.83
N PHE A 211 -11.20 -21.65 8.45
CA PHE A 211 -10.25 -20.83 9.22
C PHE A 211 -10.92 -19.78 10.12
N LEU A 212 -12.23 -19.87 10.34
CA LEU A 212 -12.96 -18.97 11.23
C LEU A 212 -13.51 -19.72 12.44
N CYS A 213 -13.18 -19.26 13.64
CA CYS A 213 -13.77 -19.76 14.88
C CYS A 213 -15.05 -18.98 15.21
N ASP A 214 -16.19 -19.67 15.32
CA ASP A 214 -17.40 -19.08 15.93
C ASP A 214 -17.18 -18.92 17.44
N THR A 215 -17.32 -17.70 17.94
CA THR A 215 -17.13 -17.40 19.37
C THR A 215 -18.32 -17.83 20.23
N GLY A 216 -19.44 -18.21 19.62
CA GLY A 216 -20.73 -18.47 20.30
C GLY A 216 -21.47 -17.20 20.70
N VAL A 217 -20.83 -16.03 20.60
CA VAL A 217 -21.42 -14.73 20.95
C VAL A 217 -22.10 -14.12 19.73
N LYS A 218 -23.22 -13.44 19.96
CA LYS A 218 -23.97 -12.72 18.93
C LYS A 218 -24.15 -11.26 19.32
N ILE A 219 -24.13 -10.38 18.32
CA ILE A 219 -24.37 -8.95 18.48
C ILE A 219 -25.60 -8.50 17.70
N SER A 220 -26.36 -7.58 18.26
CA SER A 220 -27.44 -6.86 17.58
C SER A 220 -27.03 -5.41 17.38
N ARG A 221 -27.08 -4.90 16.14
CA ARG A 221 -26.76 -3.51 15.81
C ARG A 221 -27.97 -2.72 15.29
N GLY A 222 -29.19 -3.21 15.52
CA GLY A 222 -30.41 -2.56 15.07
C GLY A 222 -31.57 -3.56 14.91
N ALA A 223 -32.53 -3.22 14.06
CA ALA A 223 -33.62 -4.12 13.70
C ALA A 223 -33.10 -5.23 12.76
N GLY A 224 -33.08 -6.47 13.24
CA GLY A 224 -32.60 -7.61 12.46
C GLY A 224 -32.23 -8.81 13.34
N ARG A 225 -31.86 -9.92 12.69
CA ARG A 225 -31.36 -11.10 13.39
C ARG A 225 -29.96 -10.81 13.96
N PRO A 226 -29.67 -11.19 15.22
CA PRO A 226 -28.33 -11.07 15.77
C PRO A 226 -27.28 -11.78 14.91
N ALA A 227 -26.15 -11.11 14.66
CA ALA A 227 -25.03 -11.63 13.88
C ALA A 227 -24.04 -12.37 14.79
N SER A 228 -23.55 -13.54 14.37
CA SER A 228 -22.47 -14.25 15.07
C SER A 228 -21.15 -13.50 14.97
N LEU A 229 -20.39 -13.51 16.06
CA LEU A 229 -19.02 -13.03 16.11
C LEU A 229 -18.04 -14.17 15.84
N TYR A 230 -17.07 -13.89 14.98
CA TYR A 230 -16.02 -14.80 14.58
C TYR A 230 -14.65 -14.24 14.93
N ARG A 231 -13.67 -15.12 14.94
CA ARG A 231 -12.25 -14.82 15.09
C ARG A 231 -11.47 -15.53 13.98
N PHE A 232 -10.43 -14.87 13.48
CA PHE A 232 -9.51 -15.48 12.53
C PHE A 232 -8.64 -16.53 13.20
N ASP A 233 -8.58 -17.73 12.63
CA ASP A 233 -7.73 -18.83 13.08
C ASP A 233 -6.51 -18.95 12.16
N ALA A 234 -5.38 -18.39 12.61
CA ALA A 234 -4.14 -18.39 11.85
C ALA A 234 -3.55 -19.81 11.66
N GLU A 235 -3.78 -20.73 12.61
CA GLU A 235 -3.30 -22.11 12.52
C GLU A 235 -4.10 -22.88 11.47
N ALA A 236 -5.43 -22.74 11.48
CA ALA A 236 -6.29 -23.33 10.46
C ALA A 236 -6.07 -22.70 9.08
N PHE A 237 -5.66 -21.42 9.02
CA PHE A 237 -5.33 -20.74 7.77
C PHE A 237 -3.97 -21.16 7.19
N ALA A 238 -2.98 -21.51 8.01
CA ALA A 238 -1.60 -21.76 7.56
C ALA A 238 -1.48 -22.73 6.36
N PRO A 239 -2.22 -23.86 6.28
CA PRO A 239 -2.19 -24.77 5.12
C PRO A 239 -2.80 -24.22 3.83
N LEU A 240 -3.47 -23.07 3.90
CA LEU A 240 -4.15 -22.40 2.80
C LEU A 240 -3.38 -21.20 2.26
N LYS A 241 -2.32 -20.76 2.95
CA LYS A 241 -1.57 -19.52 2.65
C LYS A 241 -1.03 -19.45 1.22
N ASP A 242 -0.62 -20.57 0.66
CA ASP A 242 -0.06 -20.66 -0.70
C ASP A 242 -1.05 -21.22 -1.73
N LYS A 243 -2.30 -21.46 -1.32
CA LYS A 243 -3.36 -21.90 -2.23
C LYS A 243 -4.03 -20.67 -2.83
N PRO A 244 -4.50 -20.76 -4.10
CA PRO A 244 -5.40 -19.75 -4.64
C PRO A 244 -6.70 -19.80 -3.84
N LEU A 245 -6.77 -19.00 -2.79
CA LEU A 245 -7.96 -18.82 -1.99
C LEU A 245 -8.87 -17.89 -2.75
N VAL A 246 -9.57 -18.41 -3.75
CA VAL A 246 -10.59 -17.63 -4.44
C VAL A 246 -11.72 -17.39 -3.43
N PHE A 247 -11.62 -16.28 -2.68
CA PHE A 247 -12.64 -15.86 -1.71
C PHE A 247 -13.96 -15.50 -2.41
N ILE A 248 -13.92 -15.33 -3.74
CA ILE A 248 -14.92 -14.67 -4.59
C ILE A 248 -15.44 -15.57 -5.71
#